data_AF-A0A6M0SKM8-F1
#
_entry.id   AF-A0A6M0SKM8-F1
#
_cell.length_a   1.000
_cell.length_b   1.000
_cell.length_c   1.000
_cell.angle_alpha   90.00
_cell.angle_beta   90.00
_cell.angle_gamma   90.00
#
_symmetry.space_group_name_H-M   'P 1'
#
loop_
_entity.id
_entity.type
_entity.pdbx_description
1 polymer ?
#
loop_
_entity_poly.entity_id
_entity_poly.type
_entity_poly.pdbx_seq_one_letter_code
_entity_poly.pdbx_strand_id
1 'polypeptide(L)'
;MKKLTDAIENTKNEARIAGKFSEITGQPSFQDWNVENCAEVWSIRKAILNGAKFNDISFKCLETTWGNYAKPCENCKRTFRNLNNVGKVK
;
A
#
# COMPACT_ATOMS: atom_id res chain seq x y z
N MET A 1 -7.69 10.53 -7.61
CA MET A 1 -6.77 10.71 -6.46
C MET A 1 -7.41 10.56 -5.09
N LYS A 2 -8.53 11.22 -4.77
CA LYS A 2 -9.16 11.16 -3.44
C LYS A 2 -9.23 9.77 -2.81
N LYS A 3 -9.68 8.74 -3.55
CA LYS A 3 -9.77 7.36 -3.06
C LYS A 3 -8.45 6.76 -2.56
N LEU A 4 -7.32 7.05 -3.23
CA LEU A 4 -6.01 6.57 -2.77
C LEU A 4 -5.62 7.26 -1.47
N THR A 5 -5.83 8.57 -1.38
CA THR A 5 -5.57 9.35 -0.16
C THR A 5 -6.42 8.84 1.01
N ASP A 6 -7.72 8.63 0.78
CA ASP A 6 -8.64 8.08 1.79
C ASP A 6 -8.17 6.67 2.25
N ALA A 7 -7.72 5.83 1.34
CA ALA A 7 -7.22 4.48 1.66
C ALA A 7 -5.93 4.49 2.49
N ILE A 8 -5.00 5.39 2.16
CA ILE A 8 -3.76 5.61 2.94
C ILE A 8 -4.12 6.11 4.33
N GLU A 9 -5.00 7.11 4.44
CA GLU A 9 -5.38 7.69 5.73
C GLU A 9 -6.13 6.68 6.60
N ASN A 10 -7.00 5.86 6.02
CA ASN A 10 -7.63 4.75 6.74
C ASN A 10 -6.60 3.78 7.30
N THR A 11 -5.55 3.46 6.55
CA THR A 11 -4.46 2.58 7.03
C THR A 11 -3.69 3.22 8.18
N LYS A 12 -3.37 4.52 8.09
CA LYS A 12 -2.74 5.28 9.18
C LYS A 12 -3.62 5.33 10.43
N ASN A 13 -4.93 5.53 10.25
CA ASN A 13 -5.90 5.51 11.35
C ASN A 13 -5.98 4.14 12.02
N GLU A 14 -6.03 3.06 11.24
CA GLU A 14 -5.96 1.69 11.76
C GLU A 14 -4.68 1.45 12.55
N ALA A 15 -3.52 1.88 12.02
CA ALA A 15 -2.24 1.75 12.71
C ALA A 15 -2.24 2.51 14.04
N ARG A 16 -2.76 3.75 14.04
CA ARG A 16 -2.86 4.59 15.24
C ARG A 16 -3.72 3.93 16.31
N ILE A 17 -4.90 3.42 15.94
CA ILE A 17 -5.82 2.73 16.86
C ILE A 17 -5.17 1.45 17.42
N ALA A 18 -4.40 0.74 16.59
CA ALA A 18 -3.68 -0.47 16.99
C ALA A 18 -2.38 -0.21 17.77
N GLY A 19 -2.02 1.06 18.04
CA GLY A 19 -0.76 1.42 18.70
C GLY A 19 0.48 1.06 17.87
N LYS A 20 0.35 0.97 16.54
CA LYS A 20 1.43 0.62 15.61
C LYS A 20 2.02 1.89 14.98
N PHE A 21 3.30 2.11 15.25
CA PHE A 21 4.07 3.24 14.76
C PHE A 21 5.38 2.73 14.18
N SER A 22 5.81 3.38 13.09
CA SER A 22 7.11 3.14 12.47
C SER A 22 8.24 3.51 13.44
N GLU A 23 9.21 2.61 13.64
CA GLU A 23 10.37 2.88 14.49
C GLU A 23 11.29 3.97 13.89
N ILE A 24 11.32 4.12 12.56
CA ILE A 24 12.19 5.08 11.88
C ILE A 24 11.57 6.49 11.84
N THR A 25 10.25 6.57 11.64
CA THR A 25 9.58 7.86 11.37
C THR A 25 8.67 8.33 12.51
N GLY A 26 8.34 7.47 13.46
CA GLY A 26 7.38 7.75 14.53
C GLY A 26 5.94 7.98 14.06
N GLN A 27 5.65 7.73 12.77
CA GLN A 27 4.33 7.91 12.18
C GLN A 27 3.49 6.62 12.29
N PRO A 28 2.15 6.71 12.35
CA PRO A 28 1.29 5.53 12.32
C PRO A 28 1.55 4.68 11.08
N SER A 29 1.98 3.44 11.30
CA SER A 29 2.35 2.50 10.25
C SER A 29 2.41 1.07 10.79
N PHE A 30 2.14 0.09 9.92
CA PHE A 30 2.37 -1.33 10.20
C PHE A 30 3.74 -1.83 9.70
N GLN A 31 4.63 -0.90 9.33
CA GLN A 31 6.01 -1.13 8.90
C GLN A 31 6.90 -0.01 9.44
N ASP A 32 8.22 -0.18 9.37
CA ASP A 32 9.20 0.83 9.80
C ASP A 32 9.33 2.02 8.84
N TRP A 33 8.49 2.11 7.82
CA TRP A 33 8.39 3.25 6.93
C TRP A 33 6.95 3.76 6.84
N ASN A 34 6.77 5.00 6.37
CA ASN A 34 5.43 5.58 6.19
C ASN A 34 4.61 4.77 5.19
N VAL A 35 3.28 4.72 5.38
CA VAL A 35 2.35 4.06 4.44
C VAL A 35 2.56 4.55 3.00
N GLU A 36 2.77 5.85 2.79
CA GLU A 36 3.01 6.43 1.45
C GLU A 36 4.31 5.99 0.80
N ASN A 37 5.27 5.48 1.57
CA ASN A 37 6.60 5.13 1.07
C ASN A 37 6.65 3.74 0.40
N CYS A 38 5.54 2.98 0.41
CA CYS A 38 5.52 1.68 -0.26
C CYS A 38 5.58 1.85 -1.79
N ALA A 39 6.35 0.98 -2.47
CA ALA A 39 6.53 1.04 -3.92
C ALA A 39 5.20 0.87 -4.69
N GLU A 40 4.28 0.08 -4.14
CA GLU A 40 2.95 -0.16 -4.69
C GLU A 40 2.07 1.09 -4.59
N VAL A 41 2.17 1.86 -3.50
CA VAL A 41 1.47 3.15 -3.35
C VAL A 41 1.96 4.14 -4.41
N TRP A 42 3.27 4.24 -4.61
CA TRP A 42 3.85 5.07 -5.67
C TRP A 42 3.41 4.65 -7.07
N SER A 43 3.42 3.35 -7.35
CA SER A 43 3.00 2.78 -8.63
C SER A 43 1.54 3.10 -8.93
N ILE A 44 0.66 2.92 -7.94
CA ILE A 44 -0.77 3.22 -8.05
C ILE A 44 -1.02 4.72 -8.22
N ARG A 45 -0.29 5.56 -7.47
CA ARG A 45 -0.35 7.02 -7.63
C ARG A 45 -0.01 7.41 -9.07
N LYS A 46 1.07 6.88 -9.63
CA LYS A 46 1.46 7.14 -11.03
C LYS A 46 0.41 6.64 -12.01
N ALA A 47 -0.13 5.44 -11.81
CA ALA A 47 -1.20 4.91 -12.67
C ALA A 47 -2.44 5.82 -12.67
N ILE A 48 -2.87 6.31 -11.51
CA ILE A 48 -4.02 7.22 -11.40
C ILE A 48 -3.72 8.57 -12.06
N LEU A 49 -2.52 9.11 -11.91
CA LEU A 49 -2.10 10.33 -12.60
C LEU A 49 -2.11 10.15 -14.12
N ASN A 50 -1.88 8.93 -14.61
CA ASN A 50 -1.99 8.57 -16.02
C ASN A 50 -3.42 8.21 -16.46
N GLY A 51 -4.44 8.46 -15.62
CA GLY A 51 -5.84 8.28 -15.96
C GLY A 51 -6.47 6.94 -15.52
N ALA A 52 -5.73 6.07 -14.84
CA ALA A 52 -6.30 4.84 -14.29
C ALA A 52 -7.32 5.14 -13.18
N LYS A 53 -8.43 4.40 -13.14
CA LYS A 53 -9.40 4.50 -12.05
C LYS A 53 -8.96 3.59 -10.90
N PHE A 54 -8.94 4.12 -9.67
CA PHE A 54 -8.50 3.38 -8.48
C PHE A 54 -9.16 1.99 -8.33
N ASN A 55 -10.47 1.89 -8.59
CA ASN A 55 -11.22 0.64 -8.48
C ASN A 55 -10.87 -0.41 -9.56
N ASP A 56 -10.25 0.01 -10.66
CA ASP A 56 -9.91 -0.84 -11.80
C ASP A 56 -8.45 -1.32 -11.74
N ILE A 57 -7.72 -0.95 -10.68
CA ILE A 57 -6.32 -1.29 -10.48
C ILE A 57 -6.20 -2.69 -9.86
N SER A 58 -5.30 -3.48 -10.43
CA SER A 58 -4.74 -4.68 -9.82
C SER A 58 -3.22 -4.62 -9.91
N PHE A 59 -2.52 -5.25 -8.97
CA PHE A 59 -1.06 -5.28 -8.97
C PHE A 59 -0.52 -6.54 -8.30
N LYS A 60 0.72 -6.86 -8.65
CA LYS A 60 1.54 -7.89 -8.00
C LYS A 60 2.79 -7.22 -7.43
N CYS A 61 3.24 -7.71 -6.28
CA CYS A 61 4.48 -7.27 -5.67
C CYS A 61 5.62 -8.16 -6.17
N LEU A 62 6.80 -7.59 -6.31
CA LEU A 62 8.02 -8.29 -6.70
C LEU A 62 9.10 -7.96 -5.68
N GLU A 63 9.89 -8.95 -5.27
CA GLU A 63 11.13 -8.70 -4.55
C GLU A 63 12.20 -8.23 -5.53
N THR A 64 12.79 -7.06 -5.27
CA THR A 64 13.75 -6.44 -6.19
C THR A 64 15.06 -7.23 -6.31
N THR A 65 15.44 -7.99 -5.29
CA THR A 65 16.68 -8.76 -5.26
C THR A 65 16.67 -9.93 -6.25
N TRP A 66 15.56 -10.65 -6.35
CA TRP A 66 15.47 -11.91 -7.12
C TRP A 66 14.36 -11.91 -8.18
N GLY A 67 13.53 -10.86 -8.24
CA GLY A 67 12.41 -10.77 -9.18
C GLY A 67 11.25 -11.72 -8.88
N ASN A 68 11.26 -12.38 -7.72
CA ASN A 68 10.21 -13.31 -7.32
C ASN A 68 8.93 -12.56 -6.93
N TYR A 69 7.79 -13.22 -7.13
CA TYR A 69 6.52 -12.68 -6.62
C TYR A 69 6.54 -12.61 -5.10
N ALA A 70 6.22 -11.43 -4.59
CA ALA A 70 6.13 -11.16 -3.17
C ALA A 70 4.67 -11.01 -2.75
N LYS A 71 4.42 -11.24 -1.47
CA LYS A 71 3.18 -10.76 -0.84
C LYS A 71 3.33 -9.26 -0.54
N PRO A 72 2.27 -8.45 -0.68
CA PRO A 72 2.30 -7.06 -0.24
C PRO A 72 2.65 -6.98 1.26
N CYS A 73 3.36 -5.92 1.67
CA CYS A 73 3.58 -5.64 3.09
C CYS A 73 2.27 -5.31 3.82
N GLU A 74 2.28 -5.26 5.16
CA GLU A 74 1.05 -5.03 5.94
C GLU A 74 0.39 -3.69 5.66
N ASN A 75 1.18 -2.64 5.37
CA ASN A 75 0.64 -1.36 4.92
C ASN A 75 -0.16 -1.53 3.62
N CYS A 76 0.43 -2.14 2.60
CA CYS A 76 -0.20 -2.32 1.30
C CYS A 76 -1.41 -3.26 1.34
N LYS A 77 -1.34 -4.34 2.13
CA LYS A 77 -2.48 -5.25 2.35
C LYS A 77 -3.71 -4.49 2.85
N ARG A 78 -3.53 -3.58 3.80
CA ARG A 78 -4.61 -2.81 4.41
C ARG A 78 -5.09 -1.68 3.50
N THR A 79 -4.16 -0.92 2.92
CA THR A 79 -4.48 0.18 2.00
C THR A 79 -5.29 -0.32 0.79
N PHE A 80 -4.94 -1.49 0.27
CA PHE A 80 -5.56 -2.02 -0.95
C PHE A 80 -6.49 -3.21 -0.73
N ARG A 81 -6.94 -3.46 0.51
CA ARG A 81 -7.79 -4.62 0.87
C ARG A 81 -9.08 -4.75 0.04
N ASN A 82 -9.57 -3.63 -0.47
CA ASN A 82 -10.81 -3.55 -1.25
C ASN A 82 -10.57 -3.55 -2.78
N LEU A 83 -9.32 -3.64 -3.24
CA LEU A 83 -9.01 -3.76 -4.66
C LEU A 83 -9.08 -5.22 -5.12
N ASN A 84 -9.50 -5.41 -6.37
CA ASN A 84 -9.58 -6.73 -6.98
C ASN A 84 -8.17 -7.30 -7.20
N ASN A 85 -7.93 -8.55 -6.78
CA ASN A 85 -6.71 -9.32 -7.05
C ASN A 85 -5.38 -8.68 -6.61
N VAL A 86 -5.30 -8.22 -5.37
CA VAL A 86 -4.05 -7.73 -4.76
C VAL A 86 -3.18 -8.90 -4.28
N GLY A 87 -1.94 -8.99 -4.77
CA GLY A 87 -0.90 -9.82 -4.14
C GLY A 87 -1.11 -11.34 -4.21
N LYS A 88 -1.95 -11.84 -5.12
CA LYS A 88 -2.12 -13.28 -5.35
C LYS A 88 -0.87 -13.86 -6.02
N VAL A 89 -0.12 -14.65 -5.26
CA VAL A 89 0.93 -15.54 -5.77
C VAL A 89 0.22 -16.66 -6.53
N LYS A 90 0.64 -16.94 -7.77
CA LYS A 90 0.12 -18.11 -8.52
C LYS A 90 0.67 -19.39 -7.90
#